data_AF-A0A661TD70-F1
#
_entry.id   AF-A0A661TD70-F1
#
_cell.length_a   1.000
_cell.length_b   1.000
_cell.length_c   1.000
_cell.angle_alpha   90.00
_cell.angle_beta   90.00
_cell.angle_gamma   90.00
#
_symmetry.space_group_name_H-M   'P 1'
#
loop_
_entity.id
_entity.type
_entity.pdbx_description
1 polymer ?
#
loop_
_entity_poly.entity_id
_entity_poly.type
_entity_poly.pdbx_seq_one_letter_code
_entity_poly.pdbx_strand_id
1 'polypeptide(L)'
;TEAIGRLVSLALRSGVGVEKIIDQLKGIGGEHPVFQQGGLVLSIPDAISRVLERRYMQNIKNSNKRKNSLLGETCPECGETISFEEGCMTCHFCGFTKCG
;
A
#
# COMPACT_ATOMS: atom_id res chain seq x y z
N THR A 1 -25.73 -6.67 -4.04
CA THR A 1 -24.34 -7.16 -4.25
C THR A 1 -24.18 -7.87 -5.58
N GLU A 2 -25.13 -8.72 -5.99
CA GLU A 2 -25.10 -9.41 -7.30
C GLU A 2 -24.98 -8.45 -8.50
N ALA A 3 -25.68 -7.32 -8.48
CA ALA A 3 -25.61 -6.30 -9.54
C ALA A 3 -24.17 -5.81 -9.79
N ILE A 4 -23.41 -5.54 -8.72
CA ILE A 4 -22.00 -5.12 -8.82
C ILE A 4 -21.16 -6.24 -9.43
N GLY A 5 -21.37 -7.50 -9.02
CA GLY A 5 -20.69 -8.65 -9.61
C GLY A 5 -20.95 -8.80 -11.11
N ARG A 6 -22.20 -8.59 -11.56
CA ARG A 6 -22.56 -8.61 -12.99
C ARG A 6 -21.88 -7.48 -13.77
N LEU A 7 -21.85 -6.27 -13.21
CA LEU A 7 -21.17 -5.12 -13.83
C LEU A 7 -19.65 -5.33 -13.93
N VAL A 8 -19.02 -5.84 -12.86
CA VAL A 8 -17.59 -6.19 -12.88
C VAL A 8 -17.30 -7.25 -13.93
N SER A 9 -18.13 -8.30 -14.01
CA SER A 9 -17.99 -9.35 -15.02
C SER A 9 -18.13 -8.81 -16.45
N LEU A 10 -19.08 -7.89 -16.68
CA LEU A 10 -19.26 -7.24 -17.98
C LEU A 10 -18.07 -6.33 -18.32
N ALA A 11 -17.58 -5.54 -17.36
CA ALA A 11 -16.44 -4.65 -17.55
C ALA A 11 -15.17 -5.44 -17.93
N LEU A 12 -14.90 -6.55 -17.23
CA LEU A 12 -13.79 -7.44 -17.55
C LEU A 12 -13.91 -8.04 -18.95
N ARG A 13 -15.10 -8.52 -19.34
CA ARG A 13 -15.34 -9.03 -20.71
C ARG A 13 -15.23 -7.96 -21.79
N SER A 14 -15.47 -6.70 -21.43
CA SER A 14 -15.35 -5.56 -22.35
C SER A 14 -13.92 -5.04 -22.48
N GLY A 15 -12.94 -5.71 -21.87
CA GLY A 15 -11.53 -5.33 -21.95
C GLY A 15 -11.14 -4.18 -21.02
N VAL A 16 -11.97 -3.84 -20.03
CA VAL A 16 -11.61 -2.84 -19.02
C VAL A 16 -10.51 -3.42 -18.13
N GLY A 17 -9.41 -2.68 -17.99
CA GLY A 17 -8.30 -3.06 -17.14
C GLY A 17 -8.75 -3.28 -15.69
N VAL A 18 -8.31 -4.38 -15.09
CA VAL A 18 -8.69 -4.77 -13.72
C VAL A 18 -8.26 -3.74 -12.68
N GLU A 19 -7.15 -3.03 -12.92
CA GLU A 19 -6.68 -1.90 -12.11
C GLU A 19 -7.75 -0.80 -11.97
N LYS A 20 -8.39 -0.40 -13.08
CA LYS A 20 -9.43 0.62 -13.07
C LYS A 20 -10.64 0.18 -12.28
N ILE A 21 -11.01 -1.09 -12.38
CA ILE A 21 -12.12 -1.66 -11.62
C ILE A 21 -11.80 -1.66 -10.12
N ILE A 22 -10.57 -2.03 -9.74
CA ILE A 22 -10.12 -1.99 -8.36
C ILE A 22 -10.18 -0.56 -7.81
N ASP A 23 -9.65 0.42 -8.53
CA ASP A 23 -9.63 1.83 -8.09
C ASP A 23 -11.03 2.40 -7.89
N GLN A 24 -12.01 1.96 -8.68
CA GLN A 24 -13.41 2.37 -8.49
C GLN A 24 -14.09 1.70 -7.29
N LEU A 25 -13.72 0.46 -6.96
CA LEU A 25 -14.38 -0.31 -5.89
C LEU A 25 -13.71 -0.15 -4.52
N LYS A 26 -12.41 0.12 -4.51
CA LYS A 26 -11.60 0.24 -3.30
C LYS A 26 -11.99 1.49 -2.52
N GLY A 27 -12.17 1.35 -1.23
CA GLY A 27 -12.54 2.47 -0.37
C GLY A 27 -14.03 2.79 -0.34
N ILE A 28 -14.88 2.09 -1.10
CA ILE A 28 -16.34 2.28 -1.00
C ILE A 28 -16.77 1.89 0.42
N GLY A 29 -17.27 2.87 1.18
CA GLY A 29 -17.81 2.68 2.52
C GLY A 29 -19.24 2.18 2.50
N GLY A 30 -19.59 1.33 3.46
CA GLY A 30 -20.97 0.91 3.72
C GLY A 30 -21.36 1.22 5.16
N GLU A 31 -22.63 0.98 5.48
CA GLU A 31 -23.21 1.13 6.82
C GLU A 31 -22.60 0.20 7.88
N HIS A 32 -22.00 -0.92 7.45
CA HIS A 32 -21.48 -1.96 8.34
C HIS A 32 -20.06 -2.38 7.94
N PRO A 33 -19.04 -1.60 8.31
CA PRO A 33 -17.65 -2.00 8.12
C PRO A 33 -17.29 -3.16 9.06
N VAL A 34 -16.52 -4.13 8.56
CA VAL A 34 -16.15 -5.34 9.31
C VAL A 34 -14.65 -5.59 9.26
N PHE A 35 -14.06 -6.02 10.37
CA PHE A 35 -12.67 -6.46 10.39
C PHE A 35 -12.59 -7.93 9.95
N GLN A 36 -11.87 -8.17 8.85
CA GLN A 36 -11.62 -9.51 8.32
C GLN A 36 -10.10 -9.76 8.22
N GLN A 37 -9.68 -11.01 8.01
CA GLN A 37 -8.27 -11.35 7.79
C GLN A 37 -7.66 -10.52 6.64
N GLY A 38 -6.74 -9.63 7.00
CA GLY A 38 -6.12 -8.64 6.11
C GLY A 38 -6.62 -7.20 6.29
N GLY A 39 -7.33 -6.88 7.38
CA GLY A 39 -7.65 -5.51 7.82
C GLY A 39 -9.13 -5.14 7.71
N LEU A 40 -9.42 -3.86 7.90
CA LEU A 40 -10.77 -3.31 7.82
C LEU A 40 -11.32 -3.41 6.40
N VAL A 41 -12.46 -4.06 6.24
CA VAL A 41 -13.25 -4.11 5.01
C VAL A 41 -14.40 -3.14 5.19
N LEU A 42 -14.43 -2.09 4.37
CA LEU A 42 -15.39 -0.99 4.54
C LEU A 42 -16.79 -1.35 4.06
N SER A 43 -16.87 -2.24 3.07
CA SER A 43 -18.11 -2.75 2.48
C SER A 43 -17.84 -3.96 1.58
N ILE A 44 -18.91 -4.52 1.02
CA ILE A 44 -18.85 -5.63 0.06
C ILE A 44 -18.08 -5.26 -1.23
N PRO A 45 -18.31 -4.12 -1.92
CA PRO A 45 -17.48 -3.73 -3.05
C PRO A 45 -16.01 -3.52 -2.69
N ASP A 46 -15.71 -2.96 -1.51
CA ASP A 46 -14.32 -2.85 -1.02
C ASP A 46 -13.69 -4.24 -0.85
N ALA A 47 -14.45 -5.23 -0.35
CA ALA A 47 -13.99 -6.61 -0.27
C ALA A 47 -13.66 -7.21 -1.65
N ILE A 48 -14.49 -6.94 -2.65
CA ILE A 48 -14.26 -7.39 -4.04
C ILE A 48 -12.96 -6.78 -4.57
N SER A 49 -12.74 -5.48 -4.35
CA SER A 49 -11.51 -4.80 -4.74
C SER A 49 -10.27 -5.47 -4.17
N ARG A 50 -10.30 -5.84 -2.88
CA ARG A 50 -9.21 -6.53 -2.16
C ARG A 50 -8.93 -7.91 -2.76
N VAL A 51 -9.97 -8.66 -3.13
CA VAL A 51 -9.82 -9.99 -3.76
C VAL A 51 -9.22 -9.86 -5.16
N LEU A 52 -9.72 -8.93 -5.97
CA LEU A 52 -9.19 -8.67 -7.31
C LEU A 52 -7.73 -8.20 -7.25
N GLU A 53 -7.41 -7.28 -6.35
CA GLU A 53 -6.06 -6.79 -6.13
C GLU A 53 -5.11 -7.94 -5.75
N ARG A 54 -5.51 -8.82 -4.82
CA ARG A 54 -4.70 -9.99 -4.47
C ARG A 54 -4.52 -10.93 -5.65
N ARG A 55 -5.58 -11.27 -6.40
CA ARG A 55 -5.51 -12.30 -7.46
C ARG A 55 -4.75 -11.80 -8.70
N TYR A 56 -4.97 -10.55 -9.11
CA TYR A 56 -4.50 -10.03 -10.40
C TYR A 56 -3.29 -9.09 -10.27
N MET A 57 -3.09 -8.41 -9.14
CA MET A 57 -1.95 -7.49 -8.93
C MET A 57 -0.77 -8.17 -8.21
N GLN A 58 -0.86 -9.45 -7.85
CA GLN A 58 0.24 -10.21 -7.22
C GLN A 58 1.50 -10.24 -8.09
N ASN A 59 1.36 -10.30 -9.42
CA ASN A 59 2.50 -10.25 -10.35
C ASN A 59 3.21 -8.90 -10.36
N ILE A 60 2.51 -7.80 -10.07
CA ILE A 60 3.07 -6.44 -10.06
C ILE A 60 3.74 -6.14 -8.69
N LYS A 61 3.16 -6.65 -7.59
CA LYS A 61 3.66 -6.38 -6.23
C LYS A 61 4.94 -7.14 -5.87
N ASN A 62 5.29 -8.23 -6.56
CA ASN A 62 6.57 -8.92 -6.35
C ASN A 62 7.78 -8.05 -6.75
N SER A 63 7.60 -7.07 -7.63
CA SER A 63 8.64 -6.11 -8.02
C SER A 63 8.80 -4.95 -7.03
N ASN A 64 7.77 -4.62 -6.24
CA ASN A 64 7.75 -3.46 -5.35
C ASN A 64 7.84 -3.78 -3.85
N LYS A 65 7.96 -5.06 -3.47
CA LYS A 65 8.19 -5.47 -2.07
C LYS A 65 9.68 -5.56 -1.70
N ARG A 66 10.51 -4.67 -2.27
CA ARG A 66 11.96 -4.56 -2.00
C ARG A 66 12.46 -3.11 -1.79
N LYS A 67 11.62 -2.17 -1.38
CA LYS A 67 12.02 -0.82 -0.94
C LYS A 67 10.93 -0.31 0.03
N ASN A 68 11.10 -0.02 1.33
CA ASN A 68 12.26 0.22 2.20
C ASN A 68 11.82 -0.08 3.65
N SER A 69 12.44 -1.03 4.36
CA SER A 69 12.27 -1.08 5.82
C SER A 69 13.57 -1.34 6.59
N LEU A 70 14.73 -1.33 5.94
CA LEU A 70 16.01 -1.60 6.60
C LEU A 70 17.19 -0.87 5.91
N LEU A 71 16.96 0.26 5.24
CA LEU A 71 18.07 1.13 4.86
C LEU A 71 18.31 2.05 6.05
N GLY A 72 19.38 1.78 6.79
CA GLY A 72 19.89 2.66 7.83
C GLY A 72 19.91 4.09 7.30
N GLU A 73 19.47 5.01 8.14
CA GLU A 73 19.35 6.42 7.79
C GLU A 73 20.74 6.90 7.31
N THR A 74 20.77 7.50 6.12
CA THR A 74 21.98 8.11 5.57
C THR A 74 21.91 9.60 5.88
N CYS A 75 23.05 10.19 6.22
CA CYS A 75 23.14 11.59 6.57
C CYS A 75 22.71 12.44 5.36
N PRO A 76 21.76 13.38 5.52
CA PRO A 76 21.28 14.20 4.42
C PRO A 76 22.31 15.18 3.86
N GLU A 77 23.42 15.44 4.58
CA GLU A 77 24.45 16.38 4.16
C GLU A 77 25.64 15.73 3.46
N CYS A 78 26.09 14.55 3.91
CA CYS A 78 27.25 13.87 3.32
C CYS A 78 26.96 12.48 2.74
N GLY A 79 25.76 11.94 2.94
CA GLY A 79 25.39 10.60 2.49
C GLY A 79 26.01 9.45 3.28
N GLU A 80 26.81 9.74 4.31
CA GLU A 80 27.45 8.76 5.18
C GLU A 80 26.46 8.17 6.20
N THR A 81 26.80 7.05 6.83
CA THR A 81 25.93 6.41 7.83
C THR A 81 25.69 7.35 9.03
N ILE A 82 24.43 7.48 9.45
CA ILE A 82 24.05 8.27 10.63
C ILE A 82 23.80 7.35 11.83
N SER A 83 24.26 7.74 13.01
CA SER A 83 24.04 7.04 14.27
C SER A 83 22.86 7.68 15.00
N PHE A 84 22.00 6.88 15.63
CA PHE A 84 20.98 7.42 16.52
C PHE A 84 21.46 7.28 17.96
N GLU A 85 21.79 8.41 18.60
CA GLU A 85 22.28 8.46 19.97
C GLU A 85 21.48 9.52 20.75
N GLU A 86 21.07 9.18 21.98
CA GLU A 86 20.40 10.10 22.92
C GLU A 86 19.15 10.82 22.38
N GLY A 87 18.43 10.22 21.42
CA GLY A 87 17.24 10.83 20.82
C GLY A 87 17.53 11.75 19.61
N CYS A 88 18.78 11.79 19.16
CA CYS A 88 19.22 12.58 18.03
C CYS A 88 19.89 11.70 16.97
N MET A 89 19.59 11.99 15.70
CA MET A 89 20.35 11.46 14.57
C MET A 89 21.64 12.27 14.44
N THR A 90 22.80 11.64 14.65
CA THR A 90 24.13 12.26 14.64
C THR A 90 25.02 11.61 13.59
N CYS A 91 25.62 12.41 12.71
CA CYS A 91 26.61 11.96 11.74
C CYS A 91 28.02 12.31 12.20
N HIS A 92 28.85 11.30 12.48
CA HIS A 92 30.24 11.52 12.91
C HIS A 92 31.17 12.00 11.79
N PHE A 93 30.73 12.01 10.53
CA PHE A 93 31.55 12.40 9.38
C PHE A 93 31.44 13.89 9.03
N CYS A 94 30.24 14.46 9.07
CA CYS A 94 30.00 15.89 8.76
C CYS A 94 29.53 16.72 9.97
N GLY A 95 29.21 16.08 11.11
CA GLY A 95 28.74 16.76 12.30
C GLY A 95 27.25 17.12 12.29
N PHE A 96 26.47 16.63 11.31
CA PHE A 96 25.02 16.81 11.28
C PHE A 96 24.36 16.17 12.51
N THR A 97 23.56 16.93 13.27
CA THR A 97 22.76 16.42 14.38
C THR A 97 21.32 16.92 14.26
N LYS A 98 20.34 16.01 14.37
CA LYS A 98 18.92 16.36 14.41
C LYS A 98 18.18 15.55 15.47
N CYS A 99 17.71 16.25 16.50
CA CYS A 99 16.97 15.70 17.63
C CYS A 99 15.46 15.73 17.38
N GLY A 100 14.75 14.71 17.88
CA GLY A 100 13.28 14.60 17.85
C GLY A 100 12.64 14.95 19.18
#